data_AF-A0A1G4MCU9-F1
#
_entry.id   AF-A0A1G4MCU9-F1
#
_cell.length_a   1.000
_cell.length_b   1.000
_cell.length_c   1.000
_cell.angle_alpha   90.00
_cell.angle_beta   90.00
_cell.angle_gamma   90.00
#
_symmetry.space_group_name_H-M   'P 1'
#
loop_
_entity.id
_entity.type
_entity.pdbx_description
1 polymer ?
#
loop_
_entity_poly.entity_id
_entity_poly.type
_entity_poly.pdbx_seq_one_letter_code
_entity_poly.pdbx_strand_id
1 'polypeptide(L)'
;MKEEAIDYSNGPGDKVVQAKSATVDILPLEILDLIVEQLSGGGPTSIMDYYNCVKALGRFSPATCDCLKKKVSIFAPSVNESEFVRTLGNRDNALREGNEVPVGTSHLLLHVDERWLATEDRQFISLANESTQVSVVINVKAGLVSFLRLGKLLRYKFPTIGTFHHVLMECNFDTLDCHEERLDIFKEEYYPRGDLLFEHLTILNVETLRMRDDELHEFVKLTPARPIEYAPSIATFLQVNVHMPSLKSLVFVNDKNETSWNKISLTREQFHILNLKDVRLAEYFSVHSLRNWDLPKLRYFSGHELLFNECKNSCGGCRSRFQRSAAMMGNLRLLRDIAIRENPDGLSHFNVSLVPEGVLETSIINWIPFDGVQHEQAIAPPFCIHQETLRKLHLGIINCKRGGTLRAEGLYMPKLKELDISFSGWCPTHCNPEELCMFTFSTWNNLPECRSLTFTDNSSFGPNVVITVDGAAAILPKLVECEGSSRPTYPPRILVI
;
A
#
# COMPACT_ATOMS: atom_id res chain seq x y z
N MET A 1 -54.36 -39.78 15.06
CA MET A 1 -54.38 -38.38 15.52
C MET A 1 -53.63 -38.35 16.83
N LYS A 2 -52.36 -37.95 16.78
CA LYS A 2 -51.44 -37.88 17.92
C LYS A 2 -51.24 -36.41 18.24
N GLU A 3 -51.61 -36.00 19.43
CA GLU A 3 -51.08 -34.82 20.09
C GLU A 3 -50.19 -35.34 21.21
N GLU A 4 -48.88 -35.12 21.10
CA GLU A 4 -47.97 -35.23 22.23
C GLU A 4 -47.08 -34.00 22.26
N ALA A 5 -47.02 -33.43 23.47
CA ALA A 5 -46.34 -32.21 23.85
C ALA A 5 -44.82 -32.32 23.64
N ILE A 6 -44.22 -31.22 23.20
CA ILE A 6 -42.76 -31.07 23.12
C ILE A 6 -42.30 -30.37 24.40
N ASP A 7 -41.59 -31.13 25.24
CA ASP A 7 -40.89 -30.65 26.43
C ASP A 7 -39.52 -30.07 26.04
N TYR A 8 -39.21 -28.90 26.59
CA TYR A 8 -37.99 -28.13 26.36
C TYR A 8 -36.97 -28.45 27.44
N SER A 9 -36.15 -29.48 27.22
CA SER A 9 -34.92 -29.65 27.98
C SER A 9 -33.89 -30.44 27.19
N ASN A 10 -32.92 -29.73 26.60
CA ASN A 10 -31.49 -30.11 26.51
C ASN A 10 -30.76 -29.08 25.62
N GLY A 11 -29.80 -28.36 26.23
CA GLY A 11 -29.09 -27.24 25.61
C GLY A 11 -28.11 -27.63 24.49
N PRO A 12 -27.64 -26.66 23.69
CA PRO A 12 -26.60 -26.91 22.73
C PRO A 12 -25.23 -26.75 23.40
N GLY A 13 -24.60 -27.90 23.69
CA GLY A 13 -23.16 -27.98 23.86
C GLY A 13 -22.45 -27.60 22.57
N ASP A 14 -21.27 -27.00 22.74
CA ASP A 14 -20.32 -26.61 21.70
C ASP A 14 -20.22 -27.63 20.57
N LYS A 15 -20.84 -27.32 19.43
CA LYS A 15 -20.43 -27.85 18.14
C LYS A 15 -19.45 -26.87 17.55
N VAL A 16 -18.16 -27.18 17.72
CA VAL A 16 -17.09 -26.71 16.85
C VAL A 16 -17.49 -27.07 15.42
N VAL A 17 -18.03 -26.10 14.68
CA VAL A 17 -18.18 -26.19 13.24
C VAL A 17 -16.77 -26.08 12.67
N GLN A 18 -16.09 -27.23 12.59
CA GLN A 18 -14.98 -27.37 11.66
C GLN A 18 -15.55 -27.04 10.28
N ALA A 19 -15.10 -25.93 9.71
CA ALA A 19 -15.31 -25.63 8.31
C ALA A 19 -14.76 -26.83 7.52
N LYS A 20 -15.65 -27.70 7.04
CA LYS A 20 -15.31 -28.68 6.03
C LYS A 20 -14.74 -27.89 4.86
N SER A 21 -13.47 -28.16 4.57
CA SER A 21 -12.83 -27.86 3.30
C SER A 21 -13.87 -28.07 2.19
N ALA A 22 -14.30 -26.98 1.57
CA ALA A 22 -15.11 -27.06 0.36
C ALA A 22 -14.23 -27.75 -0.69
N THR A 23 -14.45 -29.04 -0.89
CA THR A 23 -14.03 -29.71 -2.11
C THR A 23 -14.60 -28.90 -3.25
N VAL A 24 -13.73 -28.28 -4.05
CA VAL A 24 -14.13 -27.68 -5.32
C VAL A 24 -14.75 -28.81 -6.13
N ASP A 25 -16.09 -28.87 -6.13
CA ASP A 25 -16.83 -29.77 -7.00
C ASP A 25 -16.36 -29.50 -8.42
N ILE A 26 -16.01 -30.59 -9.12
CA ILE A 26 -15.39 -30.57 -10.44
C ILE A 26 -16.19 -29.62 -11.34
N LEU A 27 -15.54 -28.54 -11.78
CA LEU A 27 -16.15 -27.58 -12.71
C LEU A 27 -16.61 -28.33 -13.97
N PRO A 28 -17.82 -28.07 -14.49
CA PRO A 28 -18.26 -28.63 -15.76
C PRO A 28 -17.25 -28.35 -16.87
N LEU A 29 -17.09 -29.28 -17.81
CA LEU A 29 -16.13 -29.16 -18.92
C LEU A 29 -16.37 -27.87 -19.72
N GLU A 30 -17.63 -27.47 -19.88
CA GLU A 30 -18.06 -26.26 -20.57
C GLU A 30 -17.51 -24.99 -19.90
N ILE A 31 -17.43 -24.98 -18.56
CA ILE A 31 -16.86 -23.85 -17.80
C ILE A 31 -15.34 -23.83 -17.96
N LEU A 32 -14.69 -24.98 -18.00
CA LEU A 32 -13.24 -25.08 -18.24
C LEU A 32 -12.88 -24.61 -19.65
N ASP A 33 -13.68 -24.98 -20.65
CA ASP A 33 -13.51 -24.52 -22.03
C ASP A 33 -13.70 -23.00 -22.13
N LEU A 34 -14.71 -22.45 -21.45
CA LEU A 34 -14.91 -21.00 -21.35
C LEU A 34 -13.73 -20.29 -20.67
N ILE A 35 -13.14 -20.87 -19.61
CA ILE A 35 -11.94 -20.29 -18.96
C ILE A 35 -10.77 -20.26 -19.94
N VAL A 36 -10.53 -21.36 -20.66
CA VAL A 36 -9.47 -21.42 -21.68
C VAL A 36 -9.72 -20.43 -22.80
N GLU A 37 -10.97 -20.30 -23.25
CA GLU A 37 -11.38 -19.35 -24.28
C GLU A 37 -11.19 -17.91 -23.83
N GLN A 38 -11.59 -17.56 -22.61
CA GLN A 38 -11.39 -16.22 -22.04
C GLN A 38 -9.91 -15.89 -21.86
N LEU A 39 -9.11 -16.82 -21.34
CA LEU A 39 -7.67 -16.65 -21.20
C LEU A 39 -6.94 -16.56 -22.55
N SER A 40 -7.51 -17.17 -23.59
CA SER A 40 -6.97 -17.14 -24.96
C SER A 40 -7.56 -16.02 -25.81
N GLY A 41 -8.63 -15.36 -25.35
CA GLY A 41 -9.56 -14.55 -26.14
C GLY A 41 -9.09 -13.13 -26.47
N GLY A 42 -7.79 -12.85 -26.39
CA GLY A 42 -7.22 -11.53 -26.70
C GLY A 42 -7.52 -10.44 -25.68
N GLY A 43 -8.10 -10.78 -24.53
CA GLY A 43 -8.20 -9.87 -23.38
C GLY A 43 -6.84 -9.62 -22.71
N PRO A 44 -6.75 -8.67 -21.77
CA PRO A 44 -5.53 -8.41 -21.01
C PRO A 44 -5.30 -9.51 -19.98
N THR A 45 -4.87 -10.69 -20.44
CA THR A 45 -4.56 -11.85 -19.60
C THR A 45 -3.07 -11.90 -19.34
N SER A 46 -2.69 -12.08 -18.08
CA SER A 46 -1.30 -12.17 -17.65
C SER A 46 -0.85 -13.62 -17.51
N ILE A 47 0.47 -13.84 -17.50
CA ILE A 47 1.03 -15.18 -17.21
C ILE A 47 0.67 -15.68 -15.80
N MET A 48 0.33 -14.76 -14.87
CA MET A 48 -0.13 -15.10 -13.53
C MET A 48 -1.52 -15.75 -13.55
N ASP A 49 -2.39 -15.36 -14.49
CA ASP A 49 -3.72 -15.96 -14.63
C ASP A 49 -3.61 -17.43 -15.05
N TYR A 50 -2.74 -17.72 -16.02
CA TYR A 50 -2.40 -19.08 -16.43
C TYR A 50 -1.82 -19.89 -15.26
N TYR A 51 -0.87 -19.33 -14.51
CA TYR A 51 -0.28 -19.99 -13.35
C TYR A 51 -1.32 -20.31 -12.28
N ASN A 52 -2.16 -19.33 -11.92
CA ASN A 52 -3.19 -19.48 -10.90
C ASN A 52 -4.25 -20.51 -11.32
N CYS A 53 -4.67 -20.50 -12.60
CA CYS A 53 -5.60 -21.49 -13.14
C CYS A 53 -4.99 -22.90 -13.11
N VAL A 54 -3.77 -23.09 -13.61
CA VAL A 54 -3.10 -24.40 -13.58
C VAL A 54 -2.91 -24.88 -12.14
N LYS A 55 -2.54 -23.99 -11.21
CA LYS A 55 -2.37 -24.32 -9.80
C LYS A 55 -3.70 -24.72 -9.13
N ALA A 56 -4.79 -24.01 -9.43
CA ALA A 56 -6.12 -24.28 -8.88
C ALA A 56 -6.73 -25.56 -9.45
N LEU A 57 -6.62 -25.78 -10.77
CA LEU A 57 -7.11 -27.00 -11.44
C LEU A 57 -6.28 -28.22 -11.05
N GLY A 58 -4.98 -28.04 -10.81
CA GLY A 58 -4.08 -29.08 -10.32
C GLY A 58 -4.21 -30.39 -11.11
N ARG A 59 -4.57 -31.47 -10.41
CA ARG A 59 -4.78 -32.81 -11.00
C ARG A 59 -6.23 -33.08 -11.42
N PHE A 60 -7.15 -32.16 -11.16
CA PHE A 60 -8.58 -32.38 -11.37
C PHE A 60 -8.98 -32.30 -12.85
N SER A 61 -8.24 -31.54 -13.66
CA SER A 61 -8.41 -31.56 -15.12
C SER A 61 -7.05 -31.53 -15.85
N PRO A 62 -6.41 -32.69 -16.04
CA PRO A 62 -5.14 -32.78 -16.75
C PRO A 62 -5.23 -32.23 -18.19
N ALA A 63 -6.32 -32.53 -18.90
CA ALA A 63 -6.51 -32.08 -20.28
C ALA A 63 -6.59 -30.54 -20.41
N THR A 64 -7.31 -29.88 -19.49
CA THR A 64 -7.39 -28.41 -19.47
C THR A 64 -6.04 -27.80 -19.08
N CYS A 65 -5.37 -28.36 -18.07
CA CYS A 65 -4.01 -27.94 -17.70
C CYS A 65 -3.04 -28.06 -18.88
N ASP A 66 -3.08 -29.17 -19.63
CA ASP A 66 -2.24 -29.36 -20.81
C ASP A 66 -2.58 -28.36 -21.93
N CYS A 67 -3.86 -28.02 -22.11
CA CYS A 67 -4.27 -27.00 -23.07
C CYS A 67 -3.71 -25.61 -22.70
N LEU A 68 -3.84 -25.21 -21.43
CA LEU A 68 -3.28 -23.95 -20.92
C LEU A 68 -1.75 -23.91 -21.05
N LYS A 69 -1.07 -25.01 -20.68
CA LYS A 69 0.39 -25.11 -20.78
C LYS A 69 0.89 -25.03 -22.22
N LYS A 70 0.12 -25.53 -23.21
CA LYS A 70 0.46 -25.40 -24.64
C LYS A 70 0.42 -23.95 -25.15
N LYS A 71 -0.24 -23.03 -24.44
CA LYS A 71 -0.23 -21.59 -24.75
C LYS A 71 1.01 -20.86 -24.20
N VAL A 72 1.82 -21.55 -23.40
CA VAL A 72 3.03 -21.01 -22.79
C VAL A 72 4.23 -21.76 -23.35
N SER A 73 5.16 -21.05 -23.98
CA SER A 73 6.46 -21.61 -24.37
C SER A 73 7.50 -21.21 -23.33
N ILE A 74 8.42 -22.12 -22.98
CA ILE A 74 9.40 -21.88 -21.91
C ILE A 74 10.82 -22.01 -22.46
N PHE A 75 11.60 -20.95 -22.32
CA PHE A 75 13.04 -20.97 -22.45
C PHE A 75 13.66 -20.88 -21.05
N ALA A 76 14.22 -21.97 -20.55
CA ALA A 76 14.74 -22.08 -19.18
C ALA A 76 16.23 -22.43 -19.16
N PRO A 77 17.13 -21.47 -19.46
CA PRO A 77 18.57 -21.67 -19.34
C PRO A 77 19.08 -21.69 -17.89
N SER A 78 18.27 -21.21 -16.94
CA SER A 78 18.59 -21.22 -15.51
C SER A 78 18.83 -22.65 -15.00
N VAL A 79 19.84 -22.80 -14.14
CA VAL A 79 20.13 -24.09 -13.47
C VAL A 79 19.26 -24.26 -12.22
N ASN A 80 18.67 -23.16 -11.74
CA ASN A 80 17.91 -23.16 -10.50
C ASN A 80 16.48 -23.60 -10.73
N GLU A 81 15.96 -24.54 -9.94
CA GLU A 81 14.55 -24.91 -9.99
C GLU A 81 13.63 -23.73 -9.65
N SER A 82 12.52 -23.61 -10.36
CA SER A 82 11.45 -22.61 -10.15
C SER A 82 10.12 -23.36 -10.01
N GLU A 83 9.34 -23.06 -8.97
CA GLU A 83 8.01 -23.66 -8.81
C GLU A 83 7.09 -23.18 -9.93
N PHE A 84 7.15 -21.89 -10.26
CA PHE A 84 6.39 -21.28 -11.34
C PHE A 84 6.63 -21.98 -12.69
N VAL A 85 7.90 -22.11 -13.07
CA VAL A 85 8.30 -22.76 -14.33
C VAL A 85 7.93 -24.24 -14.32
N ARG A 86 8.11 -24.95 -13.20
CA ARG A 86 7.68 -26.35 -13.08
C ARG A 86 6.16 -26.51 -13.22
N THR A 87 5.40 -25.55 -12.70
CA THR A 87 3.93 -25.57 -12.73
C THR A 87 3.42 -25.37 -14.15
N LEU A 88 3.96 -24.39 -14.89
CA LEU A 88 3.58 -24.09 -16.28
C LEU A 88 4.29 -24.97 -17.32
N GLY A 89 5.39 -25.62 -16.93
CA GLY A 89 6.19 -26.46 -17.82
C GLY A 89 5.49 -27.74 -18.24
N ASN A 90 5.79 -28.13 -19.47
CA ASN A 90 5.55 -29.44 -20.05
C ASN A 90 6.79 -29.84 -20.89
N ARG A 91 6.97 -31.13 -21.20
CA ARG A 91 8.07 -31.57 -22.07
C ARG A 91 7.95 -30.99 -23.48
N ASP A 92 6.72 -30.74 -23.94
CA ASP A 92 6.42 -30.31 -25.30
C ASP A 92 6.62 -28.81 -25.53
N ASN A 93 6.73 -28.00 -24.47
CA ASN A 93 6.83 -26.53 -24.57
C ASN A 93 8.21 -25.98 -24.18
N ALA A 94 9.18 -26.85 -23.92
CA ALA A 94 10.56 -26.47 -23.64
C ALA A 94 11.31 -26.10 -24.93
N LEU A 95 11.68 -24.83 -25.05
CA LEU A 95 12.48 -24.31 -26.14
C LEU A 95 13.97 -24.58 -25.89
N ARG A 96 14.68 -24.93 -26.97
CA ARG A 96 16.14 -24.97 -27.01
C ARG A 96 16.65 -23.70 -27.69
N GLU A 97 17.92 -23.38 -27.44
CA GLU A 97 18.60 -22.28 -28.10
C GLU A 97 18.50 -22.40 -29.64
N GLY A 98 18.14 -21.30 -30.30
CA GLY A 98 17.92 -21.25 -31.75
C GLY A 98 16.54 -21.72 -32.23
N ASN A 99 15.65 -22.18 -31.34
CA ASN A 99 14.28 -22.54 -31.72
C ASN A 99 13.40 -21.30 -31.94
N GLU A 100 12.48 -21.41 -32.89
CA GLU A 100 11.39 -20.47 -33.08
C GLU A 100 10.25 -20.77 -32.10
N VAL A 101 9.59 -19.73 -31.58
CA VAL A 101 8.42 -19.90 -30.70
C VAL A 101 7.26 -20.49 -31.52
N PRO A 102 6.63 -21.61 -31.09
CA PRO A 102 5.53 -22.23 -31.83
C PRO A 102 4.36 -21.29 -32.11
N VAL A 103 3.77 -21.42 -33.29
CA VAL A 103 2.53 -20.72 -33.68
C VAL A 103 1.41 -21.06 -32.70
N GLY A 104 0.70 -20.04 -32.21
CA GLY A 104 -0.39 -20.18 -31.24
C GLY A 104 0.04 -20.09 -29.78
N THR A 105 1.32 -19.84 -29.50
CA THR A 105 1.81 -19.42 -28.18
C THR A 105 1.30 -18.02 -27.85
N SER A 106 0.71 -17.86 -26.66
CA SER A 106 0.28 -16.56 -26.13
C SER A 106 1.39 -15.91 -25.30
N HIS A 107 2.14 -16.71 -24.55
CA HIS A 107 3.20 -16.25 -23.65
C HIS A 107 4.52 -16.98 -23.87
N LEU A 108 5.61 -16.24 -23.94
CA LEU A 108 6.97 -16.76 -23.84
C LEU A 108 7.52 -16.50 -22.44
N LEU A 109 7.90 -17.57 -21.74
CA LEU A 109 8.50 -17.52 -20.42
C LEU A 109 10.03 -17.66 -20.53
N LEU A 110 10.76 -16.64 -20.08
CA LEU A 110 12.22 -16.66 -20.00
C LEU A 110 12.63 -16.89 -18.55
N HIS A 111 13.07 -18.11 -18.22
CA HIS A 111 13.53 -18.44 -16.89
C HIS A 111 15.05 -18.33 -16.79
N VAL A 112 15.50 -17.23 -16.19
CA VAL A 112 16.91 -16.86 -16.13
C VAL A 112 17.39 -16.79 -14.70
N ASP A 113 18.70 -16.91 -14.52
CA ASP A 113 19.37 -16.60 -13.26
C ASP A 113 20.53 -15.63 -13.49
N GLU A 114 21.04 -15.05 -12.41
CA GLU A 114 22.14 -14.08 -12.48
C GLU A 114 23.40 -14.65 -13.12
N ARG A 115 23.67 -15.94 -12.94
CA ARG A 115 24.87 -16.59 -13.50
C ARG A 115 24.77 -16.65 -15.03
N TRP A 116 23.61 -17.01 -15.54
CA TRP A 116 23.36 -17.05 -16.97
C TRP A 116 23.32 -15.65 -17.59
N LEU A 117 22.71 -14.68 -16.91
CA LEU A 117 22.71 -13.28 -17.35
C LEU A 117 24.12 -12.67 -17.40
N ALA A 118 25.05 -13.15 -16.57
CA ALA A 118 26.42 -12.66 -16.52
C ALA A 118 27.32 -13.16 -17.66
N THR A 119 26.90 -14.17 -18.45
CA THR A 119 27.70 -14.61 -19.61
C THR A 119 27.59 -13.61 -20.75
N GLU A 120 28.60 -13.51 -21.61
CA GLU A 120 28.59 -12.55 -22.74
C GLU A 120 27.81 -13.06 -23.97
N ASP A 121 27.29 -14.29 -23.91
CA ASP A 121 26.62 -14.91 -25.06
C ASP A 121 25.27 -14.26 -25.34
N ARG A 122 25.09 -13.72 -26.54
CA ARG A 122 23.79 -13.24 -27.01
C ARG A 122 22.91 -14.40 -27.42
N GLN A 123 21.61 -14.23 -27.22
CA GLN A 123 20.59 -15.18 -27.63
C GLN A 123 19.71 -14.57 -28.71
N PHE A 124 19.31 -15.41 -29.65
CA PHE A 124 18.34 -15.05 -30.67
C PHE A 124 17.13 -15.95 -30.51
N ILE A 125 16.03 -15.35 -30.04
CA ILE A 125 14.72 -15.98 -30.04
C ILE A 125 13.87 -15.24 -31.06
N SER A 126 13.39 -15.97 -32.07
CA SER A 126 12.43 -15.45 -33.04
C SER A 126 11.02 -15.66 -32.49
N LEU A 127 10.27 -14.56 -32.35
CA LEU A 127 8.84 -14.62 -32.01
C LEU A 127 8.07 -14.85 -33.31
N ALA A 128 7.41 -16.00 -33.46
CA ALA A 128 6.57 -16.28 -34.63
C ALA A 128 5.32 -15.38 -34.71
N ASN A 129 4.95 -14.75 -33.59
CA ASN A 129 3.80 -13.86 -33.49
C ASN A 129 4.16 -12.63 -32.64
N GLU A 130 3.98 -11.44 -33.21
CA GLU A 130 4.21 -10.15 -32.56
C GLU A 130 3.31 -9.93 -31.33
N SER A 131 2.16 -10.61 -31.25
CA SER A 131 1.27 -10.55 -30.09
C SER A 131 1.70 -11.43 -28.92
N THR A 132 2.82 -12.15 -29.02
CA THR A 132 3.31 -13.02 -27.94
C THR A 132 3.86 -12.16 -26.81
N GLN A 133 3.27 -12.27 -25.63
CA GLN A 133 3.79 -11.57 -24.46
C GLN A 133 5.02 -12.27 -23.90
N VAL A 134 6.08 -11.52 -23.64
CA VAL A 134 7.31 -12.06 -23.05
C VAL A 134 7.34 -11.78 -21.56
N SER A 135 7.44 -12.83 -20.76
CA SER A 135 7.55 -12.76 -19.29
C SER A 135 8.87 -13.35 -18.83
N VAL A 136 9.55 -12.68 -17.90
CA VAL A 136 10.83 -13.10 -17.35
C VAL A 136 10.64 -13.63 -15.93
N VAL A 137 11.14 -14.83 -15.64
CA VAL A 137 11.13 -15.43 -14.30
C VAL A 137 12.55 -15.50 -13.77
N ILE A 138 12.74 -15.01 -12.55
CA ILE A 138 14.06 -14.93 -11.91
C ILE A 138 13.97 -15.50 -10.51
N ASN A 139 14.82 -16.48 -10.24
CA ASN A 139 15.01 -17.03 -8.90
C ASN A 139 16.00 -16.18 -8.10
N VAL A 140 15.52 -15.56 -7.02
CA VAL A 140 16.32 -14.68 -6.16
C VAL A 140 16.71 -15.44 -4.90
N LYS A 141 17.95 -15.97 -4.89
CA LYS A 141 18.40 -16.90 -3.84
C LYS A 141 19.01 -16.25 -2.60
N ALA A 142 19.63 -15.08 -2.75
CA ALA A 142 20.13 -14.17 -1.71
C ALA A 142 21.09 -13.23 -2.44
N GLY A 143 20.68 -11.99 -2.71
CA GLY A 143 21.45 -11.08 -3.54
C GLY A 143 20.61 -9.99 -4.19
N LEU A 144 21.30 -8.93 -4.60
CA LEU A 144 20.74 -7.72 -5.19
C LEU A 144 20.29 -7.99 -6.63
N VAL A 145 18.99 -7.91 -6.91
CA VAL A 145 18.51 -7.77 -8.28
C VAL A 145 18.24 -6.30 -8.53
N SER A 146 19.28 -5.57 -8.95
CA SER A 146 19.04 -4.25 -9.53
C SER A 146 18.24 -4.45 -10.81
N PHE A 147 17.00 -3.95 -10.85
CA PHE A 147 16.15 -4.09 -12.03
C PHE A 147 16.76 -3.44 -13.28
N LEU A 148 17.66 -2.47 -13.09
CA LEU A 148 18.22 -1.62 -14.13
C LEU A 148 19.34 -2.41 -14.77
N ARG A 149 20.15 -3.05 -13.92
CA ARG A 149 21.11 -4.05 -14.35
C ARG A 149 20.40 -5.20 -15.06
N LEU A 150 19.31 -5.72 -14.50
CA LEU A 150 18.52 -6.78 -15.11
C LEU A 150 18.01 -6.36 -16.49
N GLY A 151 17.35 -5.21 -16.60
CA GLY A 151 16.84 -4.68 -17.85
C GLY A 151 17.93 -4.50 -18.91
N LYS A 152 19.09 -3.95 -18.53
CA LYS A 152 20.26 -3.84 -19.41
C LYS A 152 20.77 -5.20 -19.89
N LEU A 153 20.88 -6.17 -18.98
CA LEU A 153 21.32 -7.53 -19.32
C LEU A 153 20.31 -8.24 -20.22
N LEU A 154 19.01 -8.11 -19.95
CA LEU A 154 17.95 -8.70 -20.78
C LEU A 154 17.96 -8.10 -22.18
N ARG A 155 18.07 -6.78 -22.33
CA ARG A 155 18.18 -6.14 -23.66
C ARG A 155 19.44 -6.54 -24.41
N TYR A 156 20.56 -6.70 -23.70
CA TYR A 156 21.79 -7.19 -24.30
C TYR A 156 21.66 -8.65 -24.76
N LYS A 157 21.05 -9.50 -23.93
CA LYS A 157 20.84 -10.93 -24.19
C LYS A 157 19.83 -11.18 -25.30
N PHE A 158 18.76 -10.40 -25.35
CA PHE A 158 17.63 -10.55 -26.27
C PHE A 158 17.33 -9.25 -27.01
N PRO A 159 18.22 -8.82 -27.93
CA PRO A 159 18.07 -7.53 -28.63
C PRO A 159 16.86 -7.47 -29.57
N THR A 160 16.27 -8.62 -29.93
CA THR A 160 15.09 -8.73 -30.79
C THR A 160 13.77 -8.60 -30.04
N ILE A 161 13.77 -8.68 -28.71
CA ILE A 161 12.56 -8.56 -27.88
C ILE A 161 12.38 -7.09 -27.54
N GLY A 162 11.34 -6.46 -28.10
CA GLY A 162 11.06 -5.05 -27.88
C GLY A 162 10.64 -4.73 -26.45
N THR A 163 9.71 -5.51 -25.89
CA THR A 163 9.13 -5.25 -24.56
C THR A 163 8.98 -6.54 -23.74
N PHE A 164 9.48 -6.51 -22.51
CA PHE A 164 9.21 -7.54 -21.51
C PHE A 164 7.96 -7.12 -20.74
N HIS A 165 6.86 -7.83 -20.92
CA HIS A 165 5.57 -7.40 -20.37
C HIS A 165 5.52 -7.60 -18.85
N HIS A 166 6.15 -8.69 -18.38
CA HIS A 166 6.07 -9.10 -16.97
C HIS A 166 7.41 -9.59 -16.45
N VAL A 167 7.86 -9.06 -15.32
CA VAL A 167 8.97 -9.62 -14.52
C VAL A 167 8.42 -10.30 -13.27
N LEU A 168 8.74 -11.58 -13.10
CA LEU A 168 8.40 -12.41 -11.96
C LEU A 168 9.66 -12.72 -11.15
N MET A 169 9.66 -12.32 -9.89
CA MET A 169 10.73 -12.64 -8.94
C MET A 169 10.24 -13.71 -7.96
N GLU A 170 10.86 -14.88 -8.01
CA GLU A 170 10.68 -15.93 -7.01
C GLU A 170 11.74 -15.78 -5.93
N CYS A 171 11.35 -15.21 -4.79
CA CYS A 171 12.24 -15.04 -3.66
C CYS A 171 12.29 -16.32 -2.81
N ASN A 172 13.47 -16.66 -2.31
CA ASN A 172 13.68 -17.76 -1.35
C ASN A 172 13.70 -17.28 0.11
N PHE A 173 13.16 -16.10 0.37
CA PHE A 173 13.10 -15.46 1.68
C PHE A 173 11.72 -14.81 1.84
N ASP A 174 11.27 -14.72 3.09
CA ASP A 174 9.97 -14.17 3.46
C ASP A 174 10.00 -12.65 3.63
N THR A 175 11.18 -12.07 3.84
CA THR A 175 11.37 -10.65 4.15
C THR A 175 12.26 -10.00 3.09
N LEU A 176 11.73 -8.96 2.45
CA LEU A 176 12.45 -8.18 1.44
C LEU A 176 12.73 -6.77 1.97
N ASP A 177 14.01 -6.37 1.97
CA ASP A 177 14.46 -5.04 2.37
C ASP A 177 14.73 -4.17 1.13
N CYS A 178 13.98 -3.08 0.92
CA CYS A 178 14.19 -2.17 -0.22
C CYS A 178 15.44 -1.29 -0.06
N HIS A 179 15.81 -0.93 1.18
CA HIS A 179 16.87 0.06 1.45
C HIS A 179 18.28 -0.44 1.11
N GLU A 180 18.58 -1.73 1.28
CA GLU A 180 19.93 -2.28 1.07
C GLU A 180 20.23 -2.58 -0.41
N GLU A 181 19.78 -1.73 -1.34
CA GLU A 181 19.91 -1.92 -2.79
C GLU A 181 19.24 -3.21 -3.34
N ARG A 182 18.49 -3.97 -2.53
CA ARG A 182 17.94 -5.28 -2.95
C ARG A 182 16.74 -5.16 -3.87
N LEU A 183 16.02 -4.06 -3.78
CA LEU A 183 14.86 -3.76 -4.62
C LEU A 183 14.86 -2.26 -4.93
N ASP A 184 15.36 -1.89 -6.10
CA ASP A 184 15.60 -0.50 -6.44
C ASP A 184 14.48 0.15 -7.26
N ILE A 185 13.25 -0.36 -7.17
CA ILE A 185 12.06 0.19 -7.86
C ILE A 185 11.82 1.68 -7.59
N PHE A 186 12.36 2.27 -6.52
CA PHE A 186 12.23 3.69 -6.22
C PHE A 186 13.39 4.54 -6.73
N LYS A 187 14.19 4.02 -7.67
CA LYS A 187 15.14 4.85 -8.40
C LYS A 187 14.51 5.43 -9.66
N GLU A 188 14.93 6.64 -9.97
CA GLU A 188 14.38 7.40 -11.08
C GLU A 188 14.66 6.72 -12.44
N GLU A 189 15.84 6.12 -12.59
CA GLU A 189 16.34 5.51 -13.82
C GLU A 189 15.48 4.33 -14.32
N TYR A 190 14.53 3.87 -13.51
CA TYR A 190 13.57 2.82 -13.84
C TYR A 190 12.43 3.23 -14.75
N TYR A 191 12.13 4.52 -14.81
CA TYR A 191 10.90 5.00 -15.42
C TYR A 191 11.14 5.88 -16.66
N PRO A 192 12.06 5.54 -17.58
CA PRO A 192 12.34 6.39 -18.73
C PRO A 192 11.06 6.58 -19.56
N ARG A 193 10.83 7.81 -20.02
CA ARG A 193 9.60 8.15 -20.72
C ARG A 193 9.49 7.39 -22.05
N GLY A 194 8.43 6.59 -22.20
CA GLY A 194 8.10 5.91 -23.46
C GLY A 194 8.76 4.55 -23.69
N ASP A 195 9.53 4.04 -22.72
CA ASP A 195 10.21 2.74 -22.84
C ASP A 195 10.31 2.05 -21.48
N LEU A 196 9.15 1.76 -20.88
CA LEU A 196 9.08 0.93 -19.68
C LEU A 196 9.76 -0.41 -19.97
N LEU A 197 10.79 -0.72 -19.19
CA LEU A 197 11.45 -2.03 -19.25
C LEU A 197 10.45 -3.17 -19.00
N PHE A 198 9.47 -2.91 -18.14
CA PHE A 198 8.39 -3.81 -17.79
C PHE A 198 7.15 -3.04 -17.32
N GLU A 199 5.97 -3.54 -17.69
CA GLU A 199 4.67 -2.99 -17.28
C GLU A 199 4.19 -3.60 -15.96
N HIS A 200 4.47 -4.89 -15.79
CA HIS A 200 4.07 -5.68 -14.63
C HIS A 200 5.28 -6.24 -13.89
N LEU A 201 5.30 -6.05 -12.58
CA LEU A 201 6.26 -6.68 -11.67
C LEU A 201 5.49 -7.54 -10.68
N THR A 202 5.84 -8.81 -10.56
CA THR A 202 5.29 -9.69 -9.52
C THR A 202 6.39 -10.27 -8.66
N ILE A 203 6.27 -10.11 -7.35
CA ILE A 203 7.23 -10.63 -6.38
C ILE A 203 6.52 -11.70 -5.55
N LEU A 204 6.97 -12.94 -5.71
CA LEU A 204 6.41 -14.12 -5.07
C LEU A 204 7.15 -14.44 -3.77
N ASN A 205 6.46 -15.14 -2.87
CA ASN A 205 6.96 -15.72 -1.61
C ASN A 205 7.43 -14.72 -0.53
N VAL A 206 7.33 -13.42 -0.78
CA VAL A 206 7.61 -12.38 0.22
C VAL A 206 6.34 -12.13 1.06
N GLU A 207 6.46 -12.26 2.38
CA GLU A 207 5.40 -11.98 3.34
C GLU A 207 5.59 -10.64 4.07
N THR A 208 6.81 -10.13 4.15
CA THR A 208 7.13 -8.84 4.79
C THR A 208 8.00 -7.98 3.87
N LEU A 209 7.59 -6.73 3.66
CA LEU A 209 8.37 -5.73 2.94
C LEU A 209 8.86 -4.68 3.93
N ARG A 210 10.16 -4.39 3.91
CA ARG A 210 10.81 -3.39 4.75
C ARG A 210 11.34 -2.27 3.88
N MET A 211 10.94 -1.04 4.18
CA MET A 211 11.32 0.15 3.43
C MET A 211 11.95 1.19 4.35
N ARG A 212 12.86 2.00 3.81
CA ARG A 212 13.34 3.18 4.54
C ARG A 212 12.20 4.17 4.76
N ASP A 213 12.19 4.81 5.92
CA ASP A 213 11.14 5.74 6.30
C ASP A 213 11.07 7.02 5.46
N ASP A 214 12.10 7.33 4.68
CA ASP A 214 12.18 8.44 3.73
C ASP A 214 12.25 8.00 2.26
N GLU A 215 12.16 6.70 1.95
CA GLU A 215 12.40 6.15 0.61
C GLU A 215 11.48 6.77 -0.46
N LEU A 216 10.17 6.81 -0.18
CA LEU A 216 9.16 7.36 -1.09
C LEU A 216 9.27 8.88 -1.22
N HIS A 217 9.66 9.54 -0.13
CA HIS A 217 9.87 10.98 -0.11
C HIS A 217 11.07 11.39 -0.96
N GLU A 218 12.19 10.68 -0.81
CA GLU A 218 13.39 10.92 -1.61
C GLU A 218 13.16 10.56 -3.09
N PHE A 219 12.41 9.51 -3.39
CA PHE A 219 11.99 9.21 -4.77
C PHE A 219 11.28 10.39 -5.44
N VAL A 220 10.26 10.95 -4.78
CA VAL A 220 9.51 12.10 -5.30
C VAL A 220 10.41 13.32 -5.47
N LYS A 221 11.39 13.54 -4.59
CA LYS A 221 12.35 14.65 -4.68
C LYS A 221 13.34 14.50 -5.83
N LEU A 222 13.81 13.29 -6.10
CA LEU A 222 14.77 13.05 -7.16
C LEU A 222 14.14 13.21 -8.55
N THR A 223 12.85 12.88 -8.71
CA THR A 223 12.17 12.98 -10.02
C THR A 223 12.31 14.38 -10.64
N PRO A 224 12.69 14.55 -11.91
CA PRO A 224 13.01 15.85 -12.50
C PRO A 224 11.81 16.79 -12.62
N ALA A 225 12.07 18.10 -12.50
CA ALA A 225 11.05 19.17 -12.50
C ALA A 225 10.34 19.40 -13.85
N ARG A 226 10.96 19.09 -14.99
CA ARG A 226 10.40 19.37 -16.32
C ARG A 226 10.81 18.30 -17.29
N PRO A 227 10.08 18.14 -18.42
CA PRO A 227 10.53 17.22 -19.45
C PRO A 227 11.80 17.79 -20.08
N ILE A 228 12.96 17.31 -19.62
CA ILE A 228 13.92 16.82 -20.61
C ILE A 228 13.13 15.73 -21.36
N GLU A 229 13.17 15.66 -22.69
CA GLU A 229 12.36 14.71 -23.48
C GLU A 229 12.44 13.24 -22.97
N TYR A 230 13.44 12.93 -22.14
CA TYR A 230 13.78 11.63 -21.59
C TYR A 230 13.60 11.50 -20.06
N ALA A 231 13.06 12.52 -19.38
CA ALA A 231 12.95 12.54 -17.93
C ALA A 231 11.74 11.72 -17.41
N PRO A 232 11.94 10.81 -16.44
CA PRO A 232 10.87 10.04 -15.78
C PRO A 232 9.89 10.94 -15.03
N SER A 233 8.64 10.48 -14.91
CA SER A 233 7.58 11.21 -14.22
C SER A 233 6.89 10.31 -13.19
N ILE A 234 6.30 10.92 -12.15
CA ILE A 234 5.44 10.21 -11.20
C ILE A 234 4.27 9.53 -11.92
N ALA A 235 3.77 10.11 -13.01
CA ALA A 235 2.75 9.49 -13.84
C ALA A 235 3.23 8.15 -14.45
N THR A 236 4.50 8.07 -14.88
CA THR A 236 5.11 6.83 -15.39
C THR A 236 5.23 5.79 -14.27
N PHE A 237 5.63 6.20 -13.05
CA PHE A 237 5.67 5.31 -11.89
C PHE A 237 4.30 4.71 -11.59
N LEU A 238 3.26 5.55 -11.59
CA LEU A 238 1.89 5.13 -11.30
C LEU A 238 1.27 4.22 -12.39
N GLN A 239 1.93 4.08 -13.55
CA GLN A 239 1.54 3.11 -14.59
C GLN A 239 2.12 1.71 -14.39
N VAL A 240 3.20 1.58 -13.59
CA VAL A 240 3.79 0.26 -13.32
C VAL A 240 2.97 -0.45 -12.25
N ASN A 241 2.50 -1.65 -12.58
CA ASN A 241 1.71 -2.46 -11.67
C ASN A 241 2.63 -3.41 -10.89
N VAL A 242 2.70 -3.23 -9.57
CA VAL A 242 3.48 -4.10 -8.69
C VAL A 242 2.53 -5.03 -7.95
N HIS A 243 2.72 -6.34 -8.09
CA HIS A 243 1.87 -7.36 -7.46
C HIS A 243 2.69 -8.17 -6.45
N MET A 244 2.22 -8.21 -5.20
CA MET A 244 2.83 -9.04 -4.15
C MET A 244 1.75 -9.90 -3.46
N PRO A 245 1.40 -11.07 -4.06
CA PRO A 245 0.23 -11.86 -3.64
C PRO A 245 0.36 -12.51 -2.25
N SER A 246 1.58 -12.55 -1.70
CA SER A 246 1.88 -13.14 -0.39
C SER A 246 2.16 -12.10 0.69
N LEU A 247 2.24 -10.81 0.35
CA LEU A 247 2.61 -9.77 1.30
C LEU A 247 1.55 -9.63 2.39
N LYS A 248 1.96 -9.78 3.65
CA LYS A 248 1.10 -9.63 4.84
C LYS A 248 1.42 -8.35 5.61
N SER A 249 2.67 -7.90 5.56
CA SER A 249 3.18 -6.79 6.37
C SER A 249 4.06 -5.85 5.54
N LEU A 250 3.84 -4.55 5.67
CA LEU A 250 4.70 -3.51 5.12
C LEU A 250 5.15 -2.58 6.26
N VAL A 251 6.47 -2.51 6.46
CA VAL A 251 7.07 -1.81 7.61
C VAL A 251 8.10 -0.80 7.12
N PHE A 252 7.97 0.44 7.57
CA PHE A 252 9.01 1.44 7.42
C PHE A 252 10.04 1.32 8.55
N VAL A 253 11.31 1.56 8.25
CA VAL A 253 12.41 1.50 9.20
C VAL A 253 13.28 2.76 9.12
N ASN A 254 13.80 3.20 10.26
CA ASN A 254 14.73 4.31 10.33
C ASN A 254 16.18 3.86 10.10
N ASP A 255 17.14 4.78 10.14
CA ASP A 255 18.58 4.50 9.98
C ASP A 255 19.16 3.53 11.02
N LYS A 256 18.47 3.36 12.16
CA LYS A 256 18.82 2.41 13.22
C LYS A 256 18.14 1.05 13.05
N ASN A 257 17.44 0.85 11.92
CA ASN A 257 16.70 -0.36 11.60
C ASN A 257 15.52 -0.63 12.54
N GLU A 258 15.05 0.38 13.26
CA GLU A 258 13.87 0.32 14.14
C GLU A 258 12.61 0.63 13.32
N THR A 259 11.47 0.04 13.69
CA THR A 259 10.18 0.36 13.08
C THR A 259 9.88 1.85 13.19
N SER A 260 9.48 2.43 12.07
CA SER A 260 9.19 3.84 11.85
C SER A 260 7.94 3.98 10.98
N TRP A 261 7.67 5.19 10.52
CA TRP A 261 6.54 5.54 9.66
C TRP A 261 7.03 6.14 8.35
N ASN A 262 6.28 5.94 7.28
CA ASN A 262 6.53 6.64 6.01
C ASN A 262 6.42 8.15 6.20
N LYS A 263 7.49 8.88 5.93
CA LYS A 263 7.53 10.33 6.10
C LYS A 263 6.89 11.02 4.90
N ILE A 264 5.82 11.77 5.15
CA ILE A 264 5.16 12.59 4.14
C ILE A 264 5.46 14.05 4.44
N SER A 265 6.22 14.72 3.58
CA SER A 265 6.56 16.12 3.77
C SER A 265 5.45 17.04 3.24
N LEU A 266 4.93 17.88 4.12
CA LEU A 266 3.91 18.89 3.83
C LEU A 266 4.46 20.29 4.15
N THR A 267 5.69 20.54 3.67
CA THR A 267 6.43 21.79 3.88
C THR A 267 6.39 22.67 2.63
N ARG A 268 6.66 23.96 2.80
CA ARG A 268 6.76 24.91 1.68
C ARG A 268 7.78 24.47 0.62
N GLU A 269 8.92 23.92 1.03
CA GLU A 269 9.91 23.37 0.09
C GLU A 269 9.30 22.22 -0.72
N GLN A 270 8.62 21.29 -0.06
CA GLN A 270 7.98 20.18 -0.76
C GLN A 270 6.89 20.65 -1.73
N PHE A 271 6.03 21.59 -1.32
CA PHE A 271 5.02 22.14 -2.23
C PHE A 271 5.65 22.87 -3.42
N HIS A 272 6.80 23.53 -3.23
CA HIS A 272 7.55 24.12 -4.33
C HIS A 272 8.08 23.05 -5.30
N ILE A 273 8.63 21.95 -4.78
CA ILE A 273 9.09 20.80 -5.56
C ILE A 273 7.95 20.18 -6.37
N LEU A 274 6.79 19.95 -5.75
CA LEU A 274 5.60 19.40 -6.42
C LEU A 274 5.11 20.32 -7.53
N ASN A 275 5.00 21.63 -7.26
CA ASN A 275 4.58 22.61 -8.26
C ASN A 275 5.59 22.76 -9.40
N LEU A 276 6.89 22.68 -9.11
CA LEU A 276 7.91 22.69 -10.16
C LEU A 276 7.77 21.50 -11.09
N LYS A 277 7.38 20.32 -10.55
CA LYS A 277 7.21 19.04 -11.25
C LYS A 277 5.84 18.84 -11.91
N ASP A 278 4.93 19.80 -11.75
CA ASP A 278 3.53 19.66 -12.17
C ASP A 278 2.85 18.42 -11.56
N VAL A 279 3.16 18.12 -10.29
CA VAL A 279 2.60 16.99 -9.55
C VAL A 279 1.53 17.51 -8.61
N ARG A 280 0.32 16.98 -8.72
CA ARG A 280 -0.78 17.31 -7.81
C ARG A 280 -0.58 16.66 -6.45
N LEU A 281 -1.13 17.26 -5.40
CA LEU A 281 -1.01 16.67 -4.07
C LEU A 281 -1.67 15.30 -3.96
N ALA A 282 -2.77 15.07 -4.69
CA ALA A 282 -3.42 13.76 -4.78
C ALA A 282 -2.52 12.67 -5.39
N GLU A 283 -1.67 13.02 -6.36
CA GLU A 283 -0.69 12.10 -6.96
C GLU A 283 0.44 11.81 -6.00
N TYR A 284 0.91 12.84 -5.28
CA TYR A 284 1.88 12.68 -4.20
C TYR A 284 1.38 11.70 -3.13
N PHE A 285 0.14 11.85 -2.65
CA PHE A 285 -0.45 10.88 -1.72
C PHE A 285 -0.63 9.48 -2.33
N SER A 286 -0.94 9.39 -3.63
CA SER A 286 -1.07 8.11 -4.32
C SER A 286 0.24 7.32 -4.30
N VAL A 287 1.40 7.98 -4.47
CA VAL A 287 2.73 7.36 -4.31
C VAL A 287 2.92 6.84 -2.88
N HIS A 288 2.61 7.66 -1.86
CA HIS A 288 2.77 7.25 -0.46
C HIS A 288 1.81 6.13 -0.03
N SER A 289 0.65 6.02 -0.67
CA SER A 289 -0.30 4.92 -0.43
C SER A 289 -0.03 3.67 -1.25
N LEU A 290 0.98 3.68 -2.12
CA LEU A 290 1.30 2.58 -3.04
C LEU A 290 0.08 2.15 -3.87
N ARG A 291 -0.69 3.13 -4.36
CA ARG A 291 -2.00 2.88 -4.99
C ARG A 291 -1.94 1.97 -6.22
N ASN A 292 -0.82 1.98 -6.94
CA ASN A 292 -0.55 1.15 -8.11
C ASN A 292 -0.04 -0.26 -7.75
N TRP A 293 -0.07 -0.62 -6.46
CA TRP A 293 0.37 -1.93 -5.98
C TRP A 293 -0.83 -2.79 -5.62
N ASP A 294 -0.88 -4.00 -6.18
CA ASP A 294 -1.86 -5.01 -5.83
C ASP A 294 -1.33 -5.89 -4.70
N LEU A 295 -1.87 -5.66 -3.49
CA LEU A 295 -1.42 -6.22 -2.21
C LEU A 295 -2.56 -6.98 -1.51
N PRO A 296 -3.14 -8.04 -2.11
CA PRO A 296 -4.43 -8.59 -1.70
C PRO A 296 -4.44 -9.22 -0.29
N LYS A 297 -3.27 -9.59 0.24
CA LYS A 297 -3.11 -10.19 1.57
C LYS A 297 -2.53 -9.24 2.60
N LEU A 298 -2.27 -7.98 2.27
CA LEU A 298 -1.71 -7.03 3.21
C LEU A 298 -2.68 -6.84 4.38
N ARG A 299 -2.16 -6.96 5.60
CA ARG A 299 -2.92 -6.80 6.85
C ARG A 299 -2.35 -5.69 7.72
N TYR A 300 -1.03 -5.58 7.75
CA TYR A 300 -0.33 -4.61 8.58
C TYR A 300 0.45 -3.62 7.71
N PHE A 301 0.28 -2.34 7.98
CA PHE A 301 1.03 -1.24 7.37
C PHE A 301 1.50 -0.32 8.49
N SER A 302 2.81 -0.09 8.64
CA SER A 302 3.31 0.62 9.84
C SER A 302 2.81 2.06 9.95
N GLY A 303 2.44 2.68 8.84
CA GLY A 303 1.73 3.96 8.83
C GLY A 303 2.54 5.13 8.27
N HIS A 304 2.06 6.34 8.56
CA HIS A 304 2.64 7.59 8.07
C HIS A 304 2.98 8.56 9.21
N GLU A 305 4.01 9.37 9.01
CA GLU A 305 4.29 10.57 9.79
C GLU A 305 4.18 11.79 8.88
N LEU A 306 3.25 12.69 9.21
CA LEU A 306 3.06 13.94 8.48
C LEU A 306 4.05 15.01 8.99
N LEU A 307 4.87 15.55 8.11
CA LEU A 307 5.91 16.52 8.45
C LEU A 307 5.53 17.92 7.98
N PHE A 308 5.13 18.78 8.91
CA PHE A 308 4.76 20.17 8.60
C PHE A 308 5.90 21.18 8.78
N ASN A 309 7.05 20.76 9.30
CA ASN A 309 8.18 21.65 9.61
C ASN A 309 9.53 21.01 9.24
N GLU A 310 10.39 21.76 8.55
CA GLU A 310 11.74 21.35 8.11
C GLU A 310 12.80 21.35 9.21
N CYS A 311 12.44 21.44 10.49
CA CYS A 311 13.43 21.56 11.55
C CYS A 311 14.12 20.22 11.84
N LYS A 312 15.01 19.82 10.94
CA LYS A 312 16.05 18.82 11.19
C LYS A 312 16.78 19.23 12.48
N ASN A 313 16.89 18.28 13.39
CA ASN A 313 17.63 18.37 14.65
C ASN A 313 19.13 18.56 14.38
N SER A 314 19.62 19.70 13.88
CA SER A 314 21.07 19.91 13.67
C SER A 314 21.47 21.32 13.19
N CYS A 315 20.94 22.39 13.79
CA CYS A 315 21.68 23.66 13.83
C CYS A 315 21.51 24.26 15.22
N GLY A 316 22.51 24.04 16.07
CA GLY A 316 22.67 24.77 17.33
C GLY A 316 22.84 26.25 17.02
N GLY A 317 21.75 27.01 17.12
CA GLY A 317 21.74 28.43 16.82
C GLY A 317 20.35 28.96 16.52
N CYS A 318 19.58 29.25 17.57
CA CYS A 318 18.49 30.23 17.57
C CYS A 318 17.51 30.26 16.37
N ARG A 319 16.63 29.26 16.25
CA ARG A 319 15.26 29.51 15.77
C ARG A 319 14.28 29.29 16.92
N SER A 320 13.69 30.36 17.43
CA SER A 320 12.77 30.30 18.57
C SER A 320 11.59 29.38 18.26
N ARG A 321 11.00 28.73 19.28
CA ARG A 321 9.79 27.89 19.11
C ARG A 321 8.66 28.65 18.40
N PHE A 322 8.61 29.98 18.56
CA PHE A 322 7.74 30.89 17.83
C PHE A 322 7.94 30.85 16.30
N GLN A 323 9.17 30.88 15.81
CA GLN A 323 9.45 30.84 14.37
C GLN A 323 9.03 29.52 13.73
N ARG A 324 9.20 28.41 14.44
CA ARG A 324 8.72 27.09 14.00
C ARG A 324 7.18 27.03 13.92
N SER A 325 6.49 27.76 14.80
CA SER A 325 5.02 27.80 14.83
C SER A 325 4.50 28.63 13.67
N ALA A 326 5.07 29.80 13.44
CA ALA A 326 4.74 30.63 12.29
C ALA A 326 4.98 29.89 10.96
N ALA A 327 6.07 29.12 10.85
CA ALA A 327 6.36 28.31 9.66
C ALA A 327 5.31 27.22 9.44
N MET A 328 4.93 26.47 10.49
CA MET A 328 3.88 25.46 10.43
C MET A 328 2.56 26.08 9.97
N MET A 329 2.13 27.18 10.60
CA MET A 329 0.88 27.87 10.24
C MET A 329 0.91 28.37 8.79
N GLY A 330 2.07 28.82 8.30
CA GLY A 330 2.27 29.16 6.90
C GLY A 330 2.08 27.96 5.95
N ASN A 331 2.61 26.79 6.32
CA ASN A 331 2.45 25.56 5.54
C ASN A 331 1.01 25.06 5.55
N LEU A 332 0.29 25.16 6.66
CA LEU A 332 -1.14 24.81 6.75
C LEU A 332 -2.00 25.69 5.83
N ARG A 333 -1.74 27.00 5.80
CA ARG A 333 -2.43 27.92 4.88
C ARG A 333 -2.15 27.59 3.42
N LEU A 334 -0.89 27.31 3.09
CA LEU A 334 -0.53 26.91 1.73
C LEU A 334 -1.22 25.59 1.34
N LEU A 335 -1.27 24.61 2.24
CA LEU A 335 -1.99 23.37 2.06
C LEU A 335 -3.50 23.60 1.82
N ARG A 336 -4.10 24.54 2.56
CA ARG A 336 -5.48 24.98 2.37
C ARG A 336 -5.72 25.57 0.98
N ASP A 337 -4.83 26.46 0.53
CA ASP A 337 -4.91 27.10 -0.79
C ASP A 337 -4.76 26.07 -1.93
N ILE A 338 -3.90 25.06 -1.73
CA ILE A 338 -3.78 23.92 -2.64
C ILE A 338 -5.10 23.14 -2.70
N ALA A 339 -5.72 22.84 -1.55
CA ALA A 339 -6.99 22.10 -1.48
C ALA A 339 -8.09 22.78 -2.31
N ILE A 340 -8.25 24.09 -2.14
CA ILE A 340 -9.26 24.89 -2.85
C ILE A 340 -8.99 24.88 -4.36
N ARG A 341 -7.71 24.96 -4.76
CA ARG A 341 -7.32 24.98 -6.17
C ARG A 341 -7.49 23.62 -6.86
N GLU A 342 -7.18 22.53 -6.16
CA GLU A 342 -7.19 21.19 -6.74
C GLU A 342 -8.57 20.52 -6.70
N ASN A 343 -9.48 20.95 -5.82
CA ASN A 343 -10.82 20.39 -5.74
C ASN A 343 -11.79 21.02 -6.76
N PRO A 344 -12.55 20.21 -7.54
CA PRO A 344 -13.53 20.71 -8.50
C PRO A 344 -14.68 21.53 -7.89
N ASP A 345 -15.02 21.27 -6.62
CA ASP A 345 -16.11 21.95 -5.90
C ASP A 345 -15.66 23.26 -5.22
N GLY A 346 -14.36 23.59 -5.28
CA GLY A 346 -13.78 24.76 -4.63
C GLY A 346 -13.77 24.68 -3.10
N LEU A 347 -14.12 23.55 -2.50
CA LEU A 347 -14.12 23.36 -1.05
C LEU A 347 -12.71 23.04 -0.56
N SER A 348 -12.39 23.50 0.65
CA SER A 348 -11.10 23.23 1.27
C SER A 348 -11.15 21.90 2.03
N HIS A 349 -10.93 20.79 1.33
CA HIS A 349 -10.78 19.45 1.93
C HIS A 349 -9.81 18.61 1.08
N PHE A 350 -9.36 17.47 1.57
CA PHE A 350 -8.66 16.50 0.71
C PHE A 350 -9.26 15.13 0.87
N ASN A 351 -9.71 14.53 -0.24
CA ASN A 351 -9.99 13.10 -0.28
C ASN A 351 -8.67 12.38 -0.52
N VAL A 352 -8.08 11.83 0.54
CA VAL A 352 -6.77 11.21 0.48
C VAL A 352 -6.87 9.69 0.60
N SER A 353 -6.20 9.00 -0.31
CA SER A 353 -5.81 7.61 -0.13
C SER A 353 -4.43 7.62 0.48
N LEU A 354 -4.32 7.30 1.77
CA LEU A 354 -3.04 7.19 2.46
C LEU A 354 -2.70 5.73 2.78
N VAL A 355 -3.71 4.91 3.07
CA VAL A 355 -3.49 3.53 3.47
C VAL A 355 -3.75 2.63 2.27
N PRO A 356 -2.84 1.68 1.95
CA PRO A 356 -3.09 0.69 0.91
C PRO A 356 -4.39 -0.09 1.16
N GLU A 357 -5.03 -0.57 0.10
CA GLU A 357 -6.26 -1.35 0.22
C GLU A 357 -6.02 -2.68 0.98
N GLY A 358 -7.02 -3.13 1.75
CA GLY A 358 -7.00 -4.40 2.48
C GLY A 358 -6.31 -4.38 3.85
N VAL A 359 -5.63 -3.29 4.20
CA VAL A 359 -4.96 -3.10 5.50
C VAL A 359 -5.98 -3.14 6.64
N LEU A 360 -5.64 -3.90 7.69
CA LEU A 360 -6.45 -4.01 8.91
C LEU A 360 -5.93 -3.10 10.03
N GLU A 361 -4.62 -2.84 10.07
CA GLU A 361 -3.98 -2.12 11.17
C GLU A 361 -2.94 -1.12 10.63
N THR A 362 -3.01 0.13 11.13
CA THR A 362 -2.10 1.20 10.73
C THR A 362 -1.97 2.31 11.77
N SER A 363 -1.01 3.20 11.56
CA SER A 363 -0.81 4.43 12.33
C SER A 363 -0.76 5.66 11.43
N ILE A 364 -1.23 6.80 11.91
CA ILE A 364 -1.01 8.12 11.30
C ILE A 364 -0.57 9.07 12.40
N ILE A 365 0.66 9.55 12.31
CA ILE A 365 1.30 10.43 13.28
C ILE A 365 1.33 11.87 12.77
N ASN A 366 1.22 12.81 13.69
CA ASN A 366 1.10 14.25 13.46
C ASN A 366 -0.14 14.63 12.64
N TRP A 367 -1.25 13.92 12.83
CA TRP A 367 -2.54 14.27 12.27
C TRP A 367 -3.00 15.65 12.74
N ILE A 368 -3.38 16.52 11.80
CA ILE A 368 -3.84 17.87 12.11
C ILE A 368 -5.32 17.82 12.51
N PRO A 369 -5.67 18.22 13.73
CA PRO A 369 -7.07 18.37 14.10
C PRO A 369 -7.67 19.60 13.43
N PHE A 370 -8.95 19.53 13.09
CA PHE A 370 -9.71 20.67 12.61
C PHE A 370 -9.91 21.69 13.75
N ASP A 371 -9.62 22.96 13.47
CA ASP A 371 -9.57 24.03 14.47
C ASP A 371 -10.60 25.16 14.27
N GLY A 372 -11.42 25.09 13.21
CA GLY A 372 -12.43 26.08 12.88
C GLY A 372 -13.81 25.81 13.50
N VAL A 373 -14.58 26.88 13.72
CA VAL A 373 -16.04 26.78 13.96
C VAL A 373 -16.79 26.57 12.63
N GLN A 374 -16.18 27.00 11.52
CA GLN A 374 -16.64 26.86 10.13
C GLN A 374 -15.45 26.51 9.21
N HIS A 375 -15.67 25.74 8.15
CA HIS A 375 -14.63 25.33 7.19
C HIS A 375 -13.89 26.50 6.54
N GLU A 376 -14.58 27.63 6.33
CA GLU A 376 -13.98 28.83 5.73
C GLU A 376 -12.98 29.55 6.66
N GLN A 377 -13.03 29.29 7.96
CA GLN A 377 -12.16 29.93 8.96
C GLN A 377 -11.04 29.02 9.46
N ALA A 378 -11.08 27.73 9.10
CA ALA A 378 -10.08 26.75 9.49
C ALA A 378 -8.72 27.05 8.85
N ILE A 379 -7.65 26.83 9.61
CA ILE A 379 -6.29 27.12 9.12
C ILE A 379 -5.76 25.95 8.30
N ALA A 380 -6.16 24.72 8.66
CA ALA A 380 -5.85 23.51 7.93
C ALA A 380 -7.11 22.95 7.24
N PRO A 381 -6.98 22.42 6.01
CA PRO A 381 -8.06 21.69 5.39
C PRO A 381 -8.27 20.33 6.10
N PRO A 382 -9.53 19.86 6.29
CA PRO A 382 -9.80 18.49 6.70
C PRO A 382 -9.26 17.49 5.69
N PHE A 383 -8.71 16.40 6.22
CA PHE A 383 -8.29 15.23 5.45
C PHE A 383 -9.35 14.14 5.60
N CYS A 384 -10.01 13.81 4.49
CA CYS A 384 -11.01 12.76 4.40
C CYS A 384 -10.35 11.46 3.97
N ILE A 385 -10.23 10.52 4.91
CA ILE A 385 -9.69 9.17 4.69
C ILE A 385 -10.83 8.17 4.65
N HIS A 386 -10.90 7.41 3.55
CA HIS A 386 -11.84 6.32 3.37
C HIS A 386 -11.09 4.99 3.45
N GLN A 387 -11.44 4.13 4.42
CA GLN A 387 -10.83 2.81 4.58
C GLN A 387 -11.85 1.76 5.05
N GLU A 388 -12.31 0.94 4.11
CA GLU A 388 -13.39 -0.04 4.29
C GLU A 388 -13.01 -1.31 5.06
N THR A 389 -11.71 -1.56 5.22
CA THR A 389 -11.18 -2.80 5.81
C THR A 389 -10.47 -2.59 7.15
N LEU A 390 -10.11 -1.35 7.46
CA LEU A 390 -9.34 -1.01 8.65
C LEU A 390 -10.11 -1.34 9.92
N ARG A 391 -9.44 -2.02 10.86
CA ARG A 391 -9.97 -2.45 12.16
C ARG A 391 -9.31 -1.75 13.33
N LYS A 392 -8.05 -1.36 13.19
CA LYS A 392 -7.28 -0.64 14.21
C LYS A 392 -6.55 0.54 13.61
N LEU A 393 -6.70 1.70 14.24
CA LEU A 393 -5.99 2.92 13.87
C LEU A 393 -5.34 3.53 15.11
N HIS A 394 -4.04 3.78 15.03
CA HIS A 394 -3.39 4.72 15.92
C HIS A 394 -3.33 6.11 15.28
N LEU A 395 -3.87 7.13 15.95
CA LEU A 395 -3.92 8.50 15.45
C LEU A 395 -3.16 9.44 16.41
N GLY A 396 -1.95 9.83 16.02
CA GLY A 396 -1.15 10.80 16.76
C GLY A 396 -1.51 12.22 16.34
N ILE A 397 -2.20 12.96 17.21
CA ILE A 397 -2.65 14.33 16.98
C ILE A 397 -1.51 15.31 17.24
N ILE A 398 -1.22 16.19 16.26
CA ILE A 398 -0.32 17.32 16.48
C ILE A 398 -1.07 18.47 17.18
N ASN A 399 -0.52 18.96 18.29
CA ASN A 399 -1.13 20.10 18.99
C ASN A 399 -0.70 21.42 18.33
N CYS A 400 -1.62 22.09 17.64
CA CYS A 400 -1.35 23.35 16.92
C CYS A 400 -1.73 24.62 17.70
N LYS A 401 -2.38 24.50 18.87
CA LYS A 401 -2.92 25.67 19.60
C LYS A 401 -2.79 25.57 21.12
N ARG A 402 -2.95 26.71 21.80
CA ARG A 402 -2.77 26.85 23.25
C ARG A 402 -3.96 26.35 24.09
N GLY A 403 -5.17 26.34 23.51
CA GLY A 403 -6.41 25.91 24.17
C GLY A 403 -7.61 25.86 23.22
N GLY A 404 -8.75 25.40 23.70
CA GLY A 404 -10.03 25.33 22.96
C GLY A 404 -10.30 23.97 22.30
N THR A 405 -11.24 23.93 21.35
CA THR A 405 -11.75 22.66 20.80
C THR A 405 -10.93 22.12 19.64
N LEU A 406 -10.29 20.96 19.80
CA LEU A 406 -9.72 20.17 18.72
C LEU A 406 -10.79 19.22 18.21
N ARG A 407 -10.94 19.10 16.89
CA ARG A 407 -11.93 18.20 16.30
C ARG A 407 -11.26 17.21 15.36
N ALA A 408 -11.51 15.92 15.57
CA ALA A 408 -11.23 14.89 14.57
C ALA A 408 -12.34 14.87 13.53
N GLU A 409 -11.95 14.91 12.26
CA GLU A 409 -12.86 14.98 11.13
C GLU A 409 -12.31 14.21 9.93
N GLY A 410 -13.20 13.68 9.09
CA GLY A 410 -12.84 13.01 7.84
C GLY A 410 -12.45 11.54 8.02
N LEU A 411 -12.79 10.91 9.14
CA LEU A 411 -12.50 9.49 9.37
C LEU A 411 -13.68 8.62 8.91
N TYR A 412 -13.60 8.07 7.69
CA TYR A 412 -14.62 7.20 7.11
C TYR A 412 -14.13 5.74 7.12
N MET A 413 -14.36 5.05 8.24
CA MET A 413 -13.80 3.72 8.51
C MET A 413 -14.87 2.82 9.15
N PRO A 414 -15.82 2.29 8.35
CA PRO A 414 -17.01 1.64 8.89
C PRO A 414 -16.73 0.40 9.73
N LYS A 415 -15.61 -0.30 9.48
CA LYS A 415 -15.21 -1.52 10.19
C LYS A 415 -14.16 -1.29 11.29
N LEU A 416 -13.85 -0.03 11.60
CA LEU A 416 -12.89 0.30 12.65
C LEU A 416 -13.46 -0.16 14.00
N LYS A 417 -12.67 -0.94 14.75
CA LYS A 417 -13.04 -1.48 16.06
C LYS A 417 -12.29 -0.79 17.20
N GLU A 418 -11.05 -0.40 16.94
CA GLU A 418 -10.12 0.18 17.91
C GLU A 418 -9.52 1.47 17.35
N LEU A 419 -9.69 2.57 18.09
CA LEU A 419 -9.07 3.86 17.81
C LEU A 419 -8.20 4.27 19.01
N ASP A 420 -6.89 4.33 18.79
CA ASP A 420 -5.93 4.76 19.79
C ASP A 420 -5.43 6.16 19.45
N ILE A 421 -5.78 7.16 20.26
CA ILE A 421 -5.40 8.55 20.04
C ILE A 421 -4.20 8.87 20.95
N SER A 422 -3.14 9.40 20.35
CA SER A 422 -2.03 10.00 21.11
C SER A 422 -1.92 11.48 20.82
N PHE A 423 -1.37 12.24 21.77
CA PHE A 423 -1.04 13.64 21.55
C PHE A 423 0.47 13.79 21.45
N SER A 424 0.95 14.25 20.30
CA SER A 424 2.39 14.53 20.11
C SER A 424 2.70 15.98 20.53
N GLY A 425 3.72 16.10 21.38
CA GLY A 425 4.05 17.33 22.11
C GLY A 425 4.62 18.42 21.21
N TRP A 426 3.75 19.32 20.75
CA TRP A 426 4.15 20.61 20.20
C TRP A 426 3.34 21.77 20.79
N CYS A 427 3.23 21.87 22.12
CA CYS A 427 2.59 23.05 22.76
C CYS A 427 3.45 24.30 22.46
N PRO A 428 2.92 25.37 21.83
CA PRO A 428 3.59 26.66 21.74
C PRO A 428 3.94 27.13 23.17
N THR A 429 5.16 27.62 23.40
CA THR A 429 5.61 28.09 24.72
C THR A 429 4.58 29.00 25.41
N HIS A 430 4.42 28.77 26.73
CA HIS A 430 3.45 29.38 27.65
C HIS A 430 2.01 28.86 27.55
N CYS A 431 1.82 27.54 27.44
CA CYS A 431 0.54 26.94 27.81
C CYS A 431 0.38 27.16 29.32
N ASN A 432 -0.51 28.06 29.72
CA ASN A 432 -0.86 28.20 31.12
C ASN A 432 -1.43 26.82 31.55
N PRO A 433 -1.06 26.22 32.69
CA PRO A 433 -1.59 24.90 33.10
C PRO A 433 -3.14 24.85 33.17
N GLU A 434 -3.76 26.02 33.16
CA GLU A 434 -5.20 26.27 33.18
C GLU A 434 -5.88 26.28 31.79
N GLU A 435 -5.13 26.30 30.68
CA GLU A 435 -5.71 26.29 29.34
C GLU A 435 -6.16 24.87 28.96
N LEU A 436 -7.47 24.63 29.02
CA LEU A 436 -8.09 23.35 28.67
C LEU A 436 -8.18 23.19 27.14
N CYS A 437 -7.73 22.05 26.62
CA CYS A 437 -8.02 21.61 25.26
C CYS A 437 -9.18 20.61 25.30
N MET A 438 -10.24 20.88 24.55
CA MET A 438 -11.37 19.96 24.41
C MET A 438 -11.21 19.15 23.13
N PHE A 439 -11.10 17.83 23.18
CA PHE A 439 -11.06 16.98 21.99
C PHE A 439 -12.46 16.46 21.65
N THR A 440 -12.91 16.64 20.40
CA THR A 440 -14.25 16.28 19.92
C THR A 440 -14.21 15.53 18.59
N PHE A 441 -15.30 14.83 18.26
CA PHE A 441 -15.49 14.22 16.95
C PHE A 441 -16.52 15.01 16.13
N SER A 442 -16.25 15.18 14.85
CA SER A 442 -17.21 15.71 13.89
C SER A 442 -18.25 14.66 13.52
N THR A 443 -19.48 15.09 13.17
CA THR A 443 -20.50 14.22 12.55
C THR A 443 -20.12 13.78 11.13
N TRP A 444 -19.06 14.35 10.57
CA TRP A 444 -18.44 13.99 9.29
C TRP A 444 -17.47 12.80 9.43
N ASN A 445 -17.60 12.02 10.51
CA ASN A 445 -16.91 10.75 10.70
C ASN A 445 -17.92 9.61 10.54
N ASN A 446 -17.44 8.45 10.10
CA ASN A 446 -18.23 7.23 10.00
C ASN A 446 -17.47 6.07 10.67
N LEU A 447 -17.76 5.84 11.96
CA LEU A 447 -17.08 4.86 12.83
C LEU A 447 -18.06 3.91 13.59
N PRO A 448 -19.10 3.35 12.93
CA PRO A 448 -20.21 2.62 13.58
C PRO A 448 -19.79 1.35 14.32
N GLU A 449 -18.68 0.70 13.95
CA GLU A 449 -18.20 -0.51 14.62
C GLU A 449 -17.20 -0.24 15.77
N CYS A 450 -16.84 1.01 16.00
CA CYS A 450 -15.79 1.35 16.97
C CYS A 450 -16.29 1.12 18.39
N ARG A 451 -15.60 0.22 19.10
CA ARG A 451 -15.96 -0.27 20.44
C ARG A 451 -14.90 0.03 21.49
N SER A 452 -13.73 0.50 21.06
CA SER A 452 -12.61 0.83 21.94
C SER A 452 -12.00 2.14 21.47
N LEU A 453 -11.94 3.09 22.39
CA LEU A 453 -11.32 4.39 22.18
C LEU A 453 -10.34 4.63 23.33
N THR A 454 -9.04 4.64 23.01
CA THR A 454 -7.97 4.83 24.01
C THR A 454 -7.33 6.19 23.79
N PHE A 455 -7.02 6.89 24.87
CA PHE A 455 -6.22 8.11 24.83
C PHE A 455 -4.90 7.89 25.56
N THR A 456 -3.80 8.20 24.88
CA THR A 456 -2.44 8.07 25.42
C THR A 456 -1.77 9.43 25.44
N ASP A 457 -1.44 9.91 26.64
CA ASP A 457 -0.66 11.13 26.79
C ASP A 457 0.83 10.77 26.79
N ASN A 458 1.50 11.06 25.68
CA ASN A 458 2.95 10.88 25.54
C ASN A 458 3.73 12.16 25.89
N SER A 459 3.05 13.22 26.36
CA SER A 459 3.68 14.50 26.65
C SER A 459 4.11 14.61 28.12
N SER A 460 5.42 14.74 28.36
CA SER A 460 5.97 15.18 29.66
C SER A 460 5.70 16.67 29.95
N PHE A 461 5.03 17.37 29.04
CA PHE A 461 4.57 18.76 29.14
C PHE A 461 3.29 18.90 28.32
N GLY A 462 2.13 18.99 28.95
CA GLY A 462 0.91 19.20 28.19
C GLY A 462 -0.31 19.51 29.07
N PRO A 463 -1.24 20.35 28.58
CA PRO A 463 -2.39 20.88 29.31
C PRO A 463 -3.37 19.79 29.77
N ASN A 464 -4.27 20.13 30.69
CA ASN A 464 -5.43 19.30 31.01
C ASN A 464 -6.29 19.14 29.74
N VAL A 465 -6.22 17.98 29.08
CA VAL A 465 -7.10 17.67 27.94
C VAL A 465 -8.41 17.11 28.49
N VAL A 466 -9.51 17.79 28.18
CA VAL A 466 -10.86 17.27 28.39
C VAL A 466 -11.29 16.62 27.08
N ILE A 467 -11.73 15.38 27.14
CA ILE A 467 -12.22 14.68 25.95
C ILE A 467 -13.73 14.68 26.04
N THR A 468 -14.38 15.30 25.06
CA THR A 468 -15.84 15.35 24.96
C THR A 468 -16.24 14.76 23.62
N VAL A 469 -17.03 13.69 23.63
CA VAL A 469 -17.48 13.06 22.38
C VAL A 469 -18.88 13.59 22.05
N ASP A 470 -18.96 14.82 21.57
CA ASP A 470 -20.23 15.39 21.11
C ASP A 470 -20.82 14.53 19.98
N GLY A 471 -22.07 14.10 20.13
CA GLY A 471 -22.71 13.22 19.15
C GLY A 471 -22.16 11.79 19.12
N ALA A 472 -21.52 11.31 20.20
CA ALA A 472 -20.99 9.96 20.35
C ALA A 472 -21.95 8.87 19.88
N ALA A 473 -23.25 8.98 20.22
CA ALA A 473 -24.24 7.99 19.83
C ALA A 473 -24.42 7.85 18.31
N ALA A 474 -24.18 8.92 17.54
CA ALA A 474 -24.27 8.90 16.08
C ALA A 474 -22.98 8.41 15.41
N ILE A 475 -21.82 8.68 16.02
CA ILE A 475 -20.50 8.43 15.41
C ILE A 475 -19.86 7.12 15.93
N LEU A 476 -20.00 6.85 17.23
CA LEU A 476 -19.43 5.74 18.00
C LEU A 476 -20.53 5.00 18.80
N PRO A 477 -21.62 4.52 18.14
CA PRO A 477 -22.79 3.97 18.83
C PRO A 477 -22.43 2.81 19.78
N LYS A 478 -21.52 1.91 19.37
CA LYS A 478 -21.14 0.74 20.17
C LYS A 478 -20.32 1.07 21.41
N LEU A 479 -19.59 2.19 21.41
CA LEU A 479 -18.83 2.61 22.58
C LEU A 479 -19.78 3.02 23.73
N VAL A 480 -20.86 3.74 23.38
CA VAL A 480 -21.92 4.16 24.31
C VAL A 480 -22.66 2.95 24.90
N GLU A 481 -22.92 1.92 24.09
CA GLU A 481 -23.54 0.67 24.57
C GLU A 481 -22.65 -0.09 25.58
N CYS A 482 -21.33 -0.08 25.38
CA CYS A 482 -20.38 -0.76 26.26
C CYS A 482 -20.20 -0.09 27.63
N GLU A 483 -20.22 1.24 27.70
CA GLU A 483 -20.10 1.99 28.98
C GLU A 483 -21.28 1.75 29.93
N GLY A 484 -22.43 1.31 29.41
CA GLY A 484 -23.57 0.86 30.21
C GLY A 484 -23.32 -0.40 31.06
N SER A 485 -22.13 -1.02 30.99
CA SER A 485 -21.86 -2.33 31.60
C SER A 485 -20.60 -2.47 32.49
N SER A 486 -19.75 -1.46 32.66
CA SER A 486 -18.60 -1.57 33.60
C SER A 486 -17.98 -0.23 34.02
N ARG A 487 -17.69 -0.09 35.33
CA ARG A 487 -17.06 1.09 35.96
C ARG A 487 -15.60 1.30 35.49
N PRO A 488 -15.12 2.55 35.31
CA PRO A 488 -13.75 2.82 34.89
C PRO A 488 -12.76 2.90 36.07
N THR A 489 -11.54 2.39 35.83
CA THR A 489 -10.32 2.64 36.62
C THR A 489 -9.50 3.79 35.98
N TYR A 490 -9.20 4.84 36.75
CA TYR A 490 -8.44 6.06 36.37
C TYR A 490 -6.91 5.84 36.21
N PRO A 491 -6.10 6.80 35.65
CA PRO A 491 -6.39 8.13 35.05
C PRO A 491 -5.90 8.30 33.57
N PRO A 492 -6.17 9.39 32.79
CA PRO A 492 -6.61 10.77 33.14
C PRO A 492 -8.12 10.92 33.34
N ARG A 493 -8.56 12.11 33.79
CA ARG A 493 -9.98 12.48 33.93
C ARG A 493 -10.64 12.59 32.55
N ILE A 494 -10.94 11.45 31.94
CA ILE A 494 -11.88 11.34 30.83
C ILE A 494 -13.24 11.62 31.44
N LEU A 495 -13.81 12.78 31.12
CA LEU A 495 -15.19 13.08 31.42
C LEU A 495 -15.97 12.80 30.13
N VAL A 496 -16.44 11.57 29.95
CA VAL A 496 -17.45 11.29 28.91
C VAL A 496 -18.74 11.96 29.40
N ILE A 497 -19.08 13.12 28.84
CA ILE A 497 -20.39 13.75 29.01
C ILE A 497 -21.30 13.27 27.88
#